data_AF-B1M5G1-F1
#
_entry.id   AF-B1M5G1-F1
#
_cell.length_a   1.000
_cell.length_b   1.000
_cell.length_c   1.000
_cell.angle_alpha   90.00
_cell.angle_beta   90.00
_cell.angle_gamma   90.00
#
_symmetry.space_group_name_H-M   'P 1'
#
loop_
_entity.id
_entity.type
_entity.pdbx_description
1 polymer ?
#
loop_
_entity_poly.entity_id
_entity_poly.type
_entity_poly.pdbx_seq_one_letter_code
_entity_poly.pdbx_strand_id
1 'polypeptide(L)'
;MGLSDSEIAARLAALRRQREALDREIADLVLYQELGRRLAAGGADARPDPTLKPDPPAGLRRDPADGPPRGRDVPEGRPGAPADGEPAARGRRGVRVDPAARSAGAPDPAGAAGPIPPVIAFTEDAAGARRYGRAVVQAACAAIARAGRPLHAAEILEVLARQGFTLPGRDPVAALNTRLWKRSGPGGPLNRVAEATYALASSEPDPARGVPVTKT
;
A
#
# COMPACT_ATOMS: atom_id res chain seq x y z
N MET A 1 30.73 -2.17 -23.34
CA MET A 1 31.20 -3.54 -23.60
C MET A 1 30.29 -4.49 -22.84
N GLY A 2 29.70 -5.48 -23.52
CA GLY A 2 28.83 -6.48 -22.87
C GLY A 2 29.65 -7.42 -21.99
N LEU A 3 29.02 -8.00 -20.97
CA LEU A 3 29.61 -9.07 -20.18
C LEU A 3 29.90 -10.27 -21.09
N SER A 4 31.05 -10.91 -20.90
CA SER A 4 31.39 -12.16 -21.56
C SER A 4 30.52 -13.32 -21.04
N ASP A 5 30.36 -14.38 -21.82
CA ASP A 5 29.53 -15.54 -21.45
C ASP A 5 29.99 -16.20 -20.14
N SER A 6 31.30 -16.20 -19.87
CA SER A 6 31.87 -16.72 -18.62
C SER A 6 31.50 -15.85 -17.41
N GLU A 7 31.50 -14.52 -17.56
CA GLU A 7 31.06 -13.59 -16.52
C GLU A 7 29.56 -13.71 -16.25
N ILE A 8 28.75 -13.91 -17.31
CA ILE A 8 27.32 -14.16 -17.20
C ILE A 8 27.06 -15.46 -16.43
N ALA A 9 27.76 -16.55 -16.79
CA ALA A 9 27.64 -17.84 -16.11
C ALA A 9 28.05 -17.76 -14.64
N ALA A 10 29.16 -17.06 -14.34
CA ALA A 10 29.63 -16.85 -12.97
C ALA A 10 28.61 -16.06 -12.14
N ARG A 11 28.04 -15.00 -12.71
CA ARG A 11 27.00 -14.18 -12.06
C ARG A 11 25.73 -14.98 -11.81
N LEU A 12 25.31 -15.81 -12.78
CA LEU A 12 24.15 -16.69 -12.62
C LEU A 12 24.36 -17.72 -11.50
N ALA A 13 25.56 -18.32 -11.42
CA ALA A 13 25.91 -19.24 -10.34
C ALA A 13 25.92 -18.55 -8.96
N ALA A 14 26.42 -17.31 -8.88
CA ALA A 14 26.39 -16.53 -7.66
C ALA A 14 24.96 -16.21 -7.21
N LEU A 15 24.09 -15.81 -8.13
CA LEU A 15 22.67 -15.53 -7.86
C LEU A 15 21.92 -16.78 -7.37
N ARG A 16 22.21 -17.96 -7.94
CA ARG A 16 21.63 -19.23 -7.49
C ARG A 16 22.02 -19.56 -6.05
N ARG A 17 23.31 -19.41 -5.70
CA ARG A 17 23.77 -19.60 -4.32
C ARG A 17 23.14 -18.60 -3.35
N GLN A 18 23.00 -17.35 -3.78
CA GLN A 18 22.33 -16.33 -2.96
C GLN A 18 20.86 -16.68 -2.71
N ARG A 19 20.15 -17.15 -3.74
CA ARG A 19 18.77 -17.61 -3.61
C ARG A 19 18.67 -18.76 -2.60
N GLU A 20 19.52 -19.78 -2.73
CA GLU A 20 19.53 -20.93 -1.81
C GLU A 20 19.85 -20.53 -0.36
N ALA A 21 20.67 -19.49 -0.15
CA ALA A 21 20.94 -18.95 1.18
C ALA A 21 19.71 -18.26 1.77
N LEU A 22 19.02 -17.44 0.97
CA LEU A 22 17.79 -16.78 1.38
C LEU A 22 16.66 -17.78 1.67
N ASP A 23 16.51 -18.82 0.84
CA ASP A 23 15.49 -19.85 1.04
C ASP A 23 15.70 -20.60 2.38
N ARG A 24 16.96 -20.83 2.78
CA ARG A 24 17.30 -21.41 4.09
C ARG A 24 16.96 -20.47 5.25
N GLU A 25 17.29 -19.19 5.14
CA GLU A 25 16.98 -18.19 6.15
C GLU A 25 15.46 -18.01 6.34
N ILE A 26 14.70 -18.00 5.23
CA ILE A 26 13.24 -17.95 5.27
C ILE A 26 12.68 -19.18 6.01
N ALA A 27 13.17 -20.38 5.70
CA ALA A 27 12.71 -21.60 6.35
C ALA A 27 12.96 -21.57 7.88
N ASP A 28 14.14 -21.08 8.29
CA ASP A 28 14.49 -20.93 9.71
C ASP A 28 13.58 -19.92 10.43
N LEU A 29 13.34 -18.76 9.82
CA LEU A 29 12.45 -17.75 10.39
C LEU A 29 10.99 -18.23 10.46
N VAL A 30 10.51 -19.01 9.48
CA VAL A 30 9.18 -19.63 9.53
C VAL A 30 9.09 -20.61 10.70
N LEU A 31 10.12 -21.44 10.91
CA LEU A 31 10.18 -22.37 12.03
C LEU A 31 10.10 -21.62 13.37
N TYR A 32 10.87 -20.54 13.54
CA TYR A 32 10.82 -19.73 14.76
C TYR A 32 9.47 -19.07 14.99
N GLN A 33 8.80 -18.60 13.92
CA GLN A 33 7.46 -18.04 14.04
C GLN A 33 6.42 -19.08 14.47
N GLU A 34 6.49 -20.30 13.91
CA GLU A 34 5.60 -21.39 14.31
C GLU A 34 5.82 -21.79 15.76
N LEU A 35 7.07 -21.86 16.22
CA LEU A 35 7.40 -22.10 17.62
C LEU A 35 6.81 -21.00 18.52
N GLY A 36 6.98 -19.73 18.14
CA GLY A 36 6.39 -18.60 18.87
C GLY A 36 4.87 -18.67 18.95
N ARG A 37 4.18 -19.07 17.87
CA ARG A 37 2.72 -19.28 17.88
C ARG A 37 2.32 -20.43 18.81
N ARG A 38 3.04 -21.55 18.80
CA ARG A 38 2.76 -22.69 19.69
C ARG A 38 2.97 -22.34 21.16
N LEU A 39 4.03 -21.60 21.48
CA LEU A 39 4.30 -21.15 22.85
C LEU A 39 3.23 -20.14 23.32
N ALA A 40 2.81 -19.22 22.46
CA ALA A 40 1.72 -18.29 22.77
C ALA A 40 0.37 -19.01 22.97
N ALA A 41 0.08 -20.04 22.16
CA ALA A 41 -1.14 -20.84 22.29
C ALA A 41 -1.11 -21.77 23.52
N GLY A 42 0.04 -22.38 23.81
CA GLY A 42 0.22 -23.27 24.97
C GLY A 42 0.33 -22.54 26.31
N GLY A 43 0.70 -21.26 26.30
CA GLY A 43 0.75 -20.41 27.50
C GLY A 43 -0.61 -19.87 27.96
N ALA A 44 -1.63 -19.92 27.11
CA ALA A 44 -2.98 -19.44 27.43
C ALA A 44 -3.86 -20.49 28.14
N ASP A 45 -3.51 -21.79 28.04
CA ASP A 45 -4.33 -22.90 28.57
C ASP A 45 -3.59 -23.82 29.56
N ALA A 46 -2.33 -23.53 29.89
CA ALA A 46 -1.58 -24.32 30.87
C ALA A 46 -1.81 -23.83 32.31
N ARG A 47 -3.07 -23.87 32.78
CA ARG A 47 -3.31 -24.17 34.20
C ARG A 47 -3.62 -25.66 34.27
N PRO A 48 -2.71 -26.52 34.75
CA PRO A 48 -3.02 -27.92 34.92
C PRO A 48 -4.11 -28.04 35.99
N ASP A 49 -5.33 -28.37 35.58
CA ASP A 49 -6.36 -28.90 36.47
C ASP A 49 -5.91 -30.31 36.89
N PRO A 50 -5.65 -30.60 38.19
CA PRO A 50 -5.16 -31.89 38.62
C PRO A 50 -6.29 -32.91 38.84
N THR A 51 -7.39 -32.85 38.09
CA THR A 51 -8.51 -33.77 38.30
C THR A 51 -9.10 -34.35 37.03
N LEU A 52 -8.38 -35.25 36.35
CA LEU A 52 -9.01 -36.23 35.46
C LEU A 52 -8.27 -37.57 35.52
N LYS A 53 -8.83 -38.52 36.29
CA LYS A 53 -8.56 -39.95 36.16
C LYS A 53 -9.09 -40.43 34.80
N PRO A 54 -8.41 -41.36 34.11
CA PRO A 54 -8.96 -41.98 32.91
C PRO A 54 -9.89 -43.14 33.29
N ASP A 55 -11.16 -43.06 32.94
CA ASP A 55 -12.05 -44.22 32.90
C ASP A 55 -12.17 -44.75 31.45
N PRO A 56 -12.14 -46.08 31.23
CA PRO A 56 -12.21 -46.69 29.90
C PRO A 56 -13.66 -46.81 29.37
N PRO A 57 -13.86 -47.06 28.05
CA PRO A 57 -15.13 -46.78 27.37
C PRO A 57 -16.06 -47.99 27.24
N ALA A 58 -17.36 -47.75 27.45
CA ALA A 58 -18.49 -48.51 26.90
C ALA A 58 -19.68 -47.53 26.89
N GLY A 59 -20.43 -47.27 25.82
CA GLY A 59 -20.91 -48.14 24.76
C GLY A 59 -22.44 -48.06 24.77
N LEU A 60 -23.04 -47.53 23.69
CA LEU A 60 -24.43 -47.71 23.23
C LEU A 60 -25.59 -47.04 24.03
N ARG A 61 -26.23 -46.00 23.46
CA ARG A 61 -27.54 -46.08 22.73
C ARG A 61 -28.35 -44.77 22.74
N ARG A 62 -28.89 -44.48 21.54
CA ARG A 62 -30.18 -43.84 21.15
C ARG A 62 -30.42 -42.32 21.34
N ASP A 63 -30.52 -41.65 20.19
CA ASP A 63 -31.49 -40.61 19.80
C ASP A 63 -32.96 -41.11 19.89
N PRO A 64 -34.04 -40.28 19.76
CA PRO A 64 -34.11 -38.84 19.40
C PRO A 64 -35.12 -37.99 20.22
N ALA A 65 -35.18 -36.68 19.93
CA ALA A 65 -36.39 -35.87 19.69
C ALA A 65 -36.49 -34.50 20.42
N ASP A 66 -37.07 -33.56 19.66
CA ASP A 66 -37.84 -32.37 20.04
C ASP A 66 -37.13 -31.04 20.38
N GLY A 67 -37.02 -30.19 19.35
CA GLY A 67 -37.86 -28.98 19.24
C GLY A 67 -37.42 -27.67 19.93
N PRO A 68 -37.25 -26.54 19.19
CA PRO A 68 -36.89 -25.20 19.72
C PRO A 68 -38.15 -24.38 20.10
N PRO A 69 -38.06 -23.28 20.87
CA PRO A 69 -37.99 -21.95 20.21
C PRO A 69 -37.35 -20.77 20.99
N ARG A 70 -36.86 -19.81 20.20
CA ARG A 70 -37.00 -18.33 20.28
C ARG A 70 -36.77 -17.57 21.60
N GLY A 71 -35.92 -16.55 21.51
CA GLY A 71 -35.95 -15.35 22.37
C GLY A 71 -35.18 -14.21 21.72
N ARG A 72 -35.92 -13.34 21.02
CA ARG A 72 -35.49 -12.03 20.48
C ARG A 72 -35.42 -11.05 21.66
N ASP A 73 -34.49 -10.10 21.66
CA ASP A 73 -34.76 -8.66 21.83
C ASP A 73 -33.46 -7.82 21.87
N VAL A 74 -33.49 -6.75 21.07
CA VAL A 74 -32.66 -5.51 21.07
C VAL A 74 -33.56 -4.45 21.80
N PRO A 75 -33.16 -3.22 22.22
CA PRO A 75 -31.97 -2.43 21.88
C PRO A 75 -31.43 -1.49 23.02
N GLU A 76 -30.61 -0.52 22.59
CA GLU A 76 -30.46 0.85 23.14
C GLU A 76 -29.41 1.16 24.23
N GLY A 77 -28.67 2.25 23.98
CA GLY A 77 -27.83 2.90 24.99
C GLY A 77 -26.66 3.76 24.46
N ARG A 78 -26.92 4.75 23.59
CA ARG A 78 -26.07 5.96 23.48
C ARG A 78 -26.59 6.96 24.54
N PRO A 79 -25.76 7.69 25.31
CA PRO A 79 -25.17 8.96 24.83
C PRO A 79 -23.76 9.22 25.42
N GLY A 80 -22.90 10.04 24.81
CA GLY A 80 -22.97 11.49 24.91
C GLY A 80 -21.57 12.10 24.67
N ALA A 81 -21.53 13.20 23.92
CA ALA A 81 -20.36 14.06 23.73
C ALA A 81 -20.24 15.09 24.88
N PRO A 82 -19.07 15.70 25.08
CA PRO A 82 -18.89 17.13 24.78
C PRO A 82 -17.55 17.39 24.05
N ALA A 83 -17.49 18.22 23.00
CA ALA A 83 -17.50 19.68 22.94
C ALA A 83 -16.14 20.36 23.26
N ASP A 84 -15.70 21.15 22.26
CA ASP A 84 -14.90 22.38 22.31
C ASP A 84 -13.37 22.34 22.54
N GLY A 85 -12.63 22.97 21.59
CA GLY A 85 -11.24 23.39 21.83
C GLY A 85 -10.34 23.64 20.60
N GLU A 86 -10.64 24.66 19.80
CA GLU A 86 -9.62 25.42 19.04
C GLU A 86 -9.89 26.93 19.27
N PRO A 87 -8.97 27.89 19.04
CA PRO A 87 -7.61 27.78 18.48
C PRO A 87 -6.53 28.58 19.28
N ALA A 88 -5.25 28.32 19.02
CA ALA A 88 -4.17 29.25 19.44
C ALA A 88 -3.04 29.32 18.40
N ALA A 89 -3.02 30.45 17.69
CA ALA A 89 -1.95 30.88 16.81
C ALA A 89 -0.73 31.40 17.60
N ARG A 90 0.46 30.92 17.25
CA ARG A 90 1.80 31.55 17.41
C ARG A 90 2.73 30.74 16.49
N GLY A 91 3.28 31.26 15.41
CA GLY A 91 4.15 32.42 15.36
C GLY A 91 5.61 31.97 15.46
N ARG A 92 6.22 31.47 14.37
CA ARG A 92 7.68 31.49 14.20
C ARG A 92 8.08 31.77 12.76
N ARG A 93 8.70 32.95 12.64
CA ARG A 93 9.38 33.57 11.50
C ARG A 93 10.70 32.82 11.28
N GLY A 94 10.93 32.30 10.08
CA GLY A 94 12.19 31.69 9.66
C GLY A 94 12.54 32.16 8.26
N VAL A 95 13.58 32.99 8.18
CA VAL A 95 14.13 33.62 6.97
C VAL A 95 14.48 32.56 5.93
N ARG A 96 13.91 32.66 4.73
CA ARG A 96 14.40 31.91 3.56
C ARG A 96 15.38 32.79 2.80
N VAL A 97 16.59 32.27 2.68
CA VAL A 97 17.63 32.75 1.77
C VAL A 97 17.31 32.16 0.39
N ASP A 98 17.16 33.02 -0.62
CA ASP A 98 17.07 32.63 -2.01
C ASP A 98 18.40 32.07 -2.52
N PRO A 99 18.37 30.98 -3.30
CA PRO A 99 19.26 30.88 -4.43
C PRO A 99 18.47 30.74 -5.73
N ALA A 100 18.49 31.83 -6.47
CA ALA A 100 18.50 31.96 -7.93
C ALA A 100 17.95 30.79 -8.77
N ALA A 101 16.91 31.14 -9.52
CA ALA A 101 16.38 30.43 -10.65
C ALA A 101 17.48 29.92 -11.60
N ARG A 102 17.40 28.63 -11.95
CA ARG A 102 17.77 28.13 -13.27
C ARG A 102 16.57 27.39 -13.84
N SER A 103 15.78 28.10 -14.62
CA SER A 103 14.89 27.53 -15.61
C SER A 103 15.73 27.09 -16.80
N ALA A 104 15.59 25.82 -17.22
CA ALA A 104 15.53 25.36 -18.61
C ALA A 104 15.86 23.87 -18.69
N GLY A 105 14.87 23.08 -19.10
CA GLY A 105 14.98 21.64 -19.33
C GLY A 105 13.58 21.04 -19.40
N ALA A 106 12.83 21.37 -20.46
CA ALA A 106 11.56 20.74 -20.75
C ALA A 106 11.74 19.22 -20.88
N PRO A 107 10.86 18.38 -20.29
CA PRO A 107 10.79 16.98 -20.68
C PRO A 107 9.94 16.84 -21.96
N ASP A 108 10.52 16.21 -22.96
CA ASP A 108 9.88 15.78 -24.20
C ASP A 108 8.55 15.04 -23.96
N PRO A 109 7.50 15.30 -24.77
CA PRO A 109 6.27 14.53 -24.77
C PRO A 109 6.39 13.36 -25.74
N ALA A 110 7.17 12.32 -25.39
CA ALA A 110 7.17 11.08 -26.16
C ALA A 110 7.58 9.88 -25.30
N GLY A 111 6.77 8.84 -25.38
CA GLY A 111 6.81 7.68 -24.51
C GLY A 111 8.15 6.94 -24.48
N ALA A 112 8.59 6.65 -23.26
CA ALA A 112 9.25 5.39 -22.95
C ALA A 112 8.96 5.10 -21.48
N ALA A 113 8.05 4.16 -21.23
CA ALA A 113 7.99 3.50 -19.93
C ALA A 113 9.35 2.81 -19.72
N GLY A 114 10.27 3.49 -19.04
CA GLY A 114 11.57 2.94 -18.69
C GLY A 114 11.40 1.63 -17.89
N PRO A 115 12.46 0.80 -17.82
CA PRO A 115 12.41 -0.45 -17.07
C PRO A 115 11.96 -0.20 -15.64
N ILE A 116 11.03 -1.02 -15.15
CA ILE A 116 10.47 -0.88 -13.81
C ILE A 116 11.62 -0.97 -12.80
N PRO A 117 11.80 0.03 -11.93
CA PRO A 117 12.84 -0.02 -10.93
C PRO A 117 12.61 -1.22 -10.01
N PRO A 118 13.68 -1.92 -9.57
CA PRO A 118 13.52 -3.06 -8.68
C PRO A 118 12.80 -2.63 -7.40
N VAL A 119 12.02 -3.54 -6.83
CA VAL A 119 11.40 -3.36 -5.52
C VAL A 119 12.52 -3.38 -4.48
N ILE A 120 12.97 -2.20 -4.05
CA ILE A 120 13.96 -2.08 -2.98
C ILE A 120 13.20 -1.91 -1.68
N ALA A 121 13.49 -2.76 -0.69
CA ALA A 121 12.97 -2.59 0.66
C ALA A 121 13.39 -1.20 1.19
N PHE A 122 12.47 -0.49 1.86
CA PHE A 122 12.70 0.87 2.36
C PHE A 122 13.92 0.98 3.31
N THR A 123 14.44 -0.14 3.79
CA THR A 123 15.54 -0.26 4.77
C THR A 123 16.94 -0.18 4.15
N GLU A 124 17.10 -0.32 2.82
CA GLU A 124 18.42 -0.44 2.17
C GLU A 124 18.81 0.77 1.31
N ASP A 125 17.85 1.43 0.63
CA ASP A 125 18.09 2.65 -0.16
C ASP A 125 16.88 3.59 -0.14
N ALA A 126 16.97 4.64 0.69
CA ALA A 126 15.93 5.66 0.80
C ALA A 126 15.73 6.45 -0.52
N ALA A 127 16.77 6.61 -1.34
CA ALA A 127 16.64 7.26 -2.65
C ALA A 127 15.94 6.33 -3.65
N GLY A 128 16.26 5.03 -3.59
CA GLY A 128 15.60 3.95 -4.33
C GLY A 128 14.11 3.86 -4.03
N ALA A 129 13.73 3.87 -2.75
CA ALA A 129 12.34 3.86 -2.34
C ALA A 129 11.54 5.09 -2.84
N ARG A 130 12.19 6.26 -2.90
CA ARG A 130 11.59 7.48 -3.48
C ARG A 130 11.45 7.39 -5.00
N ARG A 131 12.46 6.86 -5.71
CA ARG A 131 12.39 6.62 -7.17
C ARG A 131 11.26 5.64 -7.49
N TYR A 132 11.20 4.52 -6.78
CA TYR A 132 10.15 3.52 -6.92
C TYR A 132 8.75 4.12 -6.63
N GLY A 133 8.63 4.90 -5.54
CA GLY A 133 7.40 5.62 -5.23
C GLY A 133 6.94 6.58 -6.33
N ARG A 134 7.87 7.28 -7.00
CA ARG A 134 7.54 8.11 -8.17
C ARG A 134 7.11 7.29 -9.38
N ALA A 135 7.80 6.18 -9.65
CA ALA A 135 7.44 5.28 -10.76
C ALA A 135 6.03 4.70 -10.60
N VAL A 136 5.65 4.31 -9.37
CA VAL A 136 4.27 3.86 -9.05
C VAL A 136 3.25 4.94 -9.39
N VAL A 137 3.49 6.20 -9.01
CA VAL A 137 2.56 7.31 -9.30
C VAL A 137 2.46 7.57 -10.81
N GLN A 138 3.59 7.57 -11.53
CA GLN A 138 3.60 7.72 -12.98
C GLN A 138 2.82 6.60 -13.69
N ALA A 139 3.03 5.35 -13.27
CA ALA A 139 2.32 4.20 -13.82
C ALA A 139 0.81 4.24 -13.50
N ALA A 140 0.43 4.73 -12.31
CA ALA A 140 -0.97 4.97 -11.96
C ALA A 140 -1.62 6.04 -12.85
N CYS A 141 -0.93 7.17 -13.09
CA CYS A 141 -1.41 8.19 -14.04
C CYS A 141 -1.57 7.60 -15.45
N ALA A 142 -0.59 6.81 -15.92
CA ALA A 142 -0.65 6.16 -17.22
C ALA A 142 -1.81 5.13 -17.30
N ALA A 143 -2.16 4.47 -16.20
CA ALA A 143 -3.31 3.57 -16.14
C ALA A 143 -4.64 4.32 -16.32
N ILE A 144 -4.81 5.44 -15.61
CA ILE A 144 -6.00 6.30 -15.73
C ILE A 144 -6.08 6.91 -17.14
N ALA A 145 -4.95 7.40 -17.68
CA ALA A 145 -4.87 7.93 -19.04
C ALA A 145 -5.34 6.92 -20.08
N ARG A 146 -4.85 5.68 -20.00
CA ARG A 146 -5.23 4.60 -20.91
C ARG A 146 -6.70 4.19 -20.78
N ALA A 147 -7.25 4.26 -19.57
CA ALA A 147 -8.66 3.91 -19.34
C ALA A 147 -9.63 5.00 -19.83
N GLY A 148 -9.17 6.26 -19.97
CA GLY A 148 -10.02 7.39 -20.37
C GLY A 148 -11.14 7.73 -19.38
N ARG A 149 -11.10 7.17 -18.16
CA ARG A 149 -12.09 7.39 -17.09
C ARG A 149 -11.42 7.39 -15.71
N PRO A 150 -12.08 7.96 -14.67
CA PRO A 150 -11.62 7.77 -13.30
C PRO A 150 -11.56 6.29 -12.92
N LEU A 151 -10.55 5.92 -12.14
CA LEU A 151 -10.33 4.55 -11.68
C LEU A 151 -10.27 4.49 -10.16
N HIS A 152 -10.84 3.43 -9.58
CA HIS A 152 -10.67 3.11 -8.17
C HIS A 152 -9.24 2.61 -7.89
N ALA A 153 -8.73 2.82 -6.68
CA ALA A 153 -7.39 2.40 -6.27
C ALA A 153 -7.16 0.89 -6.48
N ALA A 154 -8.18 0.06 -6.27
CA ALA A 154 -8.11 -1.37 -6.54
C ALA A 154 -7.90 -1.68 -8.03
N GLU A 155 -8.64 -1.00 -8.93
CA GLU A 155 -8.46 -1.17 -10.38
C GLU A 155 -7.07 -0.71 -10.84
N ILE A 156 -6.59 0.41 -10.30
CA ILE A 156 -5.24 0.90 -10.57
C ILE A 156 -4.20 -0.13 -10.11
N LEU A 157 -4.39 -0.70 -8.93
CA LEU A 157 -3.49 -1.72 -8.38
C LEU A 157 -3.42 -2.96 -9.27
N GLU A 158 -4.55 -3.44 -9.83
CA GLU A 158 -4.52 -4.56 -10.76
C GLU A 158 -3.67 -4.28 -12.00
N VAL A 159 -3.78 -3.07 -12.57
CA VAL A 159 -2.97 -2.66 -13.72
C VAL A 159 -1.49 -2.62 -13.34
N LEU A 160 -1.16 -2.08 -12.16
CA LEU A 160 0.21 -2.02 -11.65
C LEU A 160 0.80 -3.40 -11.37
N ALA A 161 0.00 -4.31 -10.80
CA ALA A 161 0.41 -5.69 -10.52
C ALA A 161 0.71 -6.47 -11.82
N ARG A 162 -0.11 -6.29 -12.86
CA ARG A 162 0.16 -6.85 -14.20
C ARG A 162 1.45 -6.32 -14.83
N GLN A 163 1.88 -5.13 -14.43
CA GLN A 163 3.15 -4.55 -14.85
C GLN A 163 4.31 -5.03 -13.99
N GLY A 164 4.08 -5.66 -12.83
CA GLY A 164 5.12 -6.15 -11.93
C GLY A 164 5.46 -5.19 -10.78
N PHE A 165 4.69 -4.12 -10.59
CA PHE A 165 4.81 -3.32 -9.38
C PHE A 165 4.21 -4.06 -8.18
N THR A 166 4.94 -4.07 -7.07
CA THR A 166 4.44 -4.50 -5.77
C THR A 166 4.41 -3.33 -4.79
N LEU A 167 3.53 -3.40 -3.79
CA LEU A 167 3.42 -2.41 -2.73
C LEU A 167 3.64 -3.07 -1.38
N PRO A 168 4.43 -2.44 -0.48
CA PRO A 168 4.68 -3.00 0.84
C PRO A 168 3.44 -2.83 1.74
N GLY A 169 3.27 -3.78 2.67
CA GLY A 169 2.22 -3.74 3.69
C GLY A 169 1.20 -4.88 3.55
N ARG A 170 0.36 -5.04 4.58
CA ARG A 170 -0.69 -6.07 4.65
C ARG A 170 -1.85 -5.79 3.68
N ASP A 171 -2.14 -4.52 3.42
CA ASP A 171 -3.16 -4.08 2.48
C ASP A 171 -2.52 -3.19 1.39
N PRO A 172 -2.28 -3.75 0.18
CA PRO A 172 -1.67 -3.00 -0.92
C PRO A 172 -2.61 -1.95 -1.51
N VAL A 173 -3.94 -2.12 -1.41
CA VAL A 173 -4.92 -1.12 -1.89
C VAL A 173 -4.87 0.10 -0.98
N ALA A 174 -4.90 -0.08 0.34
CA ALA A 174 -4.76 1.02 1.30
C ALA A 174 -3.39 1.72 1.18
N ALA A 175 -2.32 0.95 0.94
CA ALA A 175 -0.98 1.50 0.70
C ALA A 175 -0.93 2.35 -0.58
N LEU A 176 -1.54 1.89 -1.67
CA LEU A 176 -1.64 2.65 -2.91
C LEU A 176 -2.47 3.91 -2.70
N ASN A 177 -3.67 3.76 -2.13
CA ASN A 177 -4.57 4.85 -1.82
C ASN A 177 -3.84 5.93 -1.04
N THR A 178 -3.09 5.52 0.00
CA THR A 178 -2.29 6.41 0.86
C THR A 178 -1.28 7.26 0.08
N ARG A 179 -0.69 6.68 -0.96
CA ARG A 179 0.29 7.36 -1.81
C ARG A 179 -0.38 8.30 -2.79
N LEU A 180 -1.49 7.88 -3.39
CA LEU A 180 -2.22 8.67 -4.38
C LEU A 180 -2.84 9.91 -3.75
N TRP A 181 -3.53 9.81 -2.60
CA TRP A 181 -4.13 11.00 -1.97
C TRP A 181 -3.09 12.04 -1.56
N LYS A 182 -1.90 11.62 -1.11
CA LYS A 182 -0.76 12.53 -0.82
C LYS A 182 -0.21 13.26 -2.06
N ARG A 183 -0.64 12.86 -3.25
CA ARG A 183 -0.29 13.45 -4.54
C ARG A 183 -1.52 14.04 -5.25
N SER A 184 -2.70 13.88 -4.67
CA SER A 184 -3.93 14.54 -5.09
C SER A 184 -4.04 15.87 -4.38
N GLY A 185 -3.86 16.97 -5.10
CA GLY A 185 -3.90 18.31 -4.55
C GLY A 185 -3.59 19.37 -5.61
N PRO A 186 -3.64 20.66 -5.25
CA PRO A 186 -3.36 21.76 -6.18
C PRO A 186 -1.98 21.60 -6.83
N GLY A 187 -1.94 21.53 -8.16
CA GLY A 187 -0.71 21.31 -8.93
C GLY A 187 -0.19 19.87 -8.95
N GLY A 188 -0.92 18.91 -8.38
CA GLY A 188 -0.63 17.48 -8.47
C GLY A 188 -1.15 16.85 -9.77
N PRO A 189 -0.62 15.68 -10.18
CA PRO A 189 -1.02 15.03 -11.43
C PRO A 189 -2.39 14.33 -11.36
N LEU A 190 -3.01 14.27 -10.19
CA LEU A 190 -4.22 13.51 -9.91
C LEU A 190 -5.22 14.35 -9.12
N ASN A 191 -6.49 14.16 -9.43
CA ASN A 191 -7.62 14.64 -8.64
C ASN A 191 -8.36 13.45 -8.03
N ARG A 192 -8.71 13.55 -6.74
CA ARG A 192 -9.56 12.55 -6.09
C ARG A 192 -11.02 12.98 -6.30
N VAL A 193 -11.76 12.16 -7.04
CA VAL A 193 -13.16 12.47 -7.44
C VAL A 193 -14.19 11.76 -6.58
N ALA A 194 -13.81 10.66 -5.91
CA ALA A 194 -14.64 9.95 -4.94
C ALA A 194 -13.77 9.20 -3.92
N GLU A 195 -14.38 8.33 -3.10
CA GLU A 195 -13.63 7.46 -2.21
C GLU A 195 -12.68 6.55 -3.00
N ALA A 196 -11.38 6.67 -2.69
CA ALA A 196 -10.29 5.97 -3.36
C ALA A 196 -10.35 5.96 -4.91
N THR A 197 -11.05 6.92 -5.52
CA THR A 197 -11.24 7.02 -6.98
C THR A 197 -10.53 8.25 -7.50
N TYR A 198 -9.69 8.04 -8.50
CA TYR A 198 -8.74 9.02 -8.98
C TYR A 198 -8.93 9.28 -10.47
N ALA A 199 -8.86 10.55 -10.84
CA ALA A 199 -8.82 11.05 -12.22
C ALA A 199 -7.50 11.79 -12.45
N LEU A 200 -7.10 11.95 -13.71
CA LEU A 200 -6.01 12.87 -14.04
C LEU A 200 -6.43 14.30 -13.73
N ALA A 201 -5.49 15.11 -13.25
CA ALA A 201 -5.72 16.54 -13.17
C ALA A 201 -5.77 17.12 -14.60
N SER A 202 -6.87 17.76 -14.97
CA SER A 202 -6.96 18.50 -16.23
C SER A 202 -5.85 19.54 -16.26
N SER A 203 -4.88 19.34 -17.15
CA SER A 203 -3.87 20.34 -17.45
C SER A 203 -4.48 21.31 -18.47
N GLU A 204 -5.52 22.05 -18.06
CA GLU A 204 -6.05 23.12 -18.89
C GLU A 204 -5.34 24.42 -18.48
N PRO A 205 -4.43 24.96 -19.31
CA PRO A 205 -4.01 26.35 -19.14
C PRO A 205 -5.23 27.23 -19.42
N ASP A 206 -5.69 27.97 -18.41
CA ASP A 206 -6.74 29.00 -18.53
C ASP A 206 -6.53 29.87 -19.78
N PRO A 207 -7.34 29.73 -20.85
CA PRO A 207 -7.27 30.59 -22.02
C PRO A 207 -8.39 31.63 -21.96
N ALA A 208 -8.56 32.33 -20.83
CA ALA A 208 -9.56 33.40 -20.74
C ALA A 208 -9.19 34.52 -19.75
N ARG A 209 -8.02 35.14 -19.94
CA ARG A 209 -7.84 36.56 -19.58
C ARG A 209 -7.60 37.42 -20.81
N GLY A 210 -8.69 38.08 -21.23
CA GLY A 210 -8.62 39.42 -21.80
C GLY A 210 -8.56 39.49 -23.33
N VAL A 211 -9.70 39.29 -23.99
CA VAL A 211 -9.95 40.01 -25.25
C VAL A 211 -10.60 41.34 -24.88
N PRO A 212 -9.91 42.50 -24.96
CA PRO A 212 -10.59 43.78 -24.91
C PRO A 212 -11.36 43.96 -26.22
N VAL A 213 -12.69 43.88 -26.14
CA VAL A 213 -13.58 44.32 -27.21
C VAL A 213 -13.44 45.83 -27.31
N THR A 214 -12.70 46.32 -28.31
CA THR A 214 -12.75 47.71 -28.73
C THR A 214 -14.12 47.97 -29.35
N LYS A 215 -14.95 48.71 -28.61
CA LYS A 215 -16.23 49.22 -29.08
C LYS A 215 -15.98 50.29 -30.15
N THR A 216 -16.69 50.13 -31.26
CA THR A 216 -16.80 51.03 -32.41
C THR A 216 -17.31 52.42 -32.02
#